data_AF-A0A150RYJ2-F1
#
_entry.id   AF-A0A150RYJ2-F1
#
_cell.length_a   1.000
_cell.length_b   1.000
_cell.length_c   1.000
_cell.angle_alpha   90.00
_cell.angle_beta   90.00
_cell.angle_gamma   90.00
#
_symmetry.space_group_name_H-M   'P 1'
#
loop_
_entity.id
_entity.type
_entity.pdbx_description
1 polymer ?
#
loop_
_entity_poly.entity_id
_entity_poly.type
_entity_poly.pdbx_seq_one_letter_code
_entity_poly.pdbx_strand_id
1 'polypeptide(L)'
;MTASLEGVWSPGRAPVHDTSLKVLAVIADEATHTLFSRVITSDELMLAGDLAEGIALAEAAAPDVAFIDVGLGEGAGLAMVHHLKALAPEATVFALATRAELESGAHAVALGGAGLFLLPLGGDEVLNALGSVRQRFGERALRIQLEQESARSARAAGWIARVAELADARDRSAAAQQLAEVFVEATGAAAGAVYLTVGERSSELARAALTGPLDRAPAYGTEADILDFARREQLVVVPLALRRLTAGHLLLQKEPGRSSAFPSVRRPDSSASTSRRAPLLDGLVKLLATQATTALALLGERERSTGGAAIKDPATSAYSFAYYVDVAGREIDKARRYGRRFTIATIVIEADASAAPDRPGEVAFWRTTPPPPPSSALNPGQVAEHLLRAVRDTDILARVEENEFHLLMPETAGLEAHACHRRMLARVAGSEKRAGYLPKGLLVGVATFPHDGQGLAQLLRIARRRADATKSSIVHRIPQDRRSIGDIFSLLVREAPAAEVPFAVSAPRSLDLPVADAVMLATSVVRNALRGGAVFILVAHHDGLSLGAQIRTLLGSPREDVVVHTLDLRSSPGCDDIEALCVLAEHGAYALVGRNQGGFVKGIHAADPLLADFLAERLGRAVGLRVFG
;
A
#
# COMPACT_ATOMS: atom_id res chain seq x y z
N MET A 1 -36.76 23.57 9.61
CA MET A 1 -36.20 24.56 10.54
C MET A 1 -35.58 25.67 9.70
N THR A 2 -36.25 26.81 9.70
CA THR A 2 -35.95 28.02 8.91
C THR A 2 -34.69 28.70 9.42
N ALA A 3 -33.67 28.82 8.57
CA ALA A 3 -32.46 29.59 8.86
C ALA A 3 -32.64 31.01 8.32
N SER A 4 -32.58 31.99 9.22
CA SER A 4 -32.78 33.41 8.97
C SER A 4 -31.64 34.02 8.14
N LEU A 5 -32.04 34.93 7.24
CA LEU A 5 -31.25 35.63 6.22
C LEU A 5 -30.92 37.07 6.68
N GLU A 6 -30.19 37.26 7.77
CA GLU A 6 -29.67 38.59 8.13
C GLU A 6 -28.28 38.49 8.77
N GLY A 7 -27.25 38.39 7.92
CA GLY A 7 -25.86 38.63 8.29
C GLY A 7 -25.47 40.02 7.83
N VAL A 8 -25.86 41.04 8.59
CA VAL A 8 -25.39 42.43 8.40
C VAL A 8 -23.86 42.40 8.41
N TRP A 9 -23.25 42.69 7.26
CA TRP A 9 -21.82 43.00 7.17
C TRP A 9 -21.59 44.34 7.89
N SER A 10 -21.32 44.28 9.19
CA SER A 10 -20.61 45.38 9.84
C SER A 10 -19.16 45.35 9.35
N PRO A 11 -18.60 46.43 8.79
CA PRO A 11 -17.18 46.50 8.53
C PRO A 11 -16.49 46.49 9.89
N GLY A 12 -16.05 45.30 10.30
CA GLY A 12 -15.26 45.13 11.52
C GLY A 12 -14.05 46.03 11.40
N ARG A 13 -14.03 47.07 12.25
CA ARG A 13 -12.86 47.91 12.49
C ARG A 13 -11.67 46.97 12.67
N ALA A 14 -10.70 47.04 11.77
CA ALA A 14 -9.50 46.20 11.84
C ALA A 14 -8.93 46.29 13.27
N PRO A 15 -8.49 45.17 13.89
CA PRO A 15 -7.82 45.26 15.16
C PRO A 15 -6.58 46.13 14.93
N VAL A 16 -6.61 47.37 15.45
CA VAL A 16 -5.40 48.18 15.55
C VAL A 16 -4.53 47.39 16.50
N HIS A 17 -3.56 46.65 15.95
CA HIS A 17 -2.57 45.99 16.75
C HIS A 17 -1.93 47.05 17.64
N ASP A 18 -2.08 46.87 18.94
CA ASP A 18 -1.41 47.71 19.94
C ASP A 18 0.06 47.28 19.98
N THR A 19 0.76 47.54 18.87
CA THR A 19 2.18 47.25 18.72
C THR A 19 2.91 48.31 19.52
N SER A 20 3.40 47.94 20.71
CA SER A 20 4.29 48.78 21.52
C SER A 20 5.53 49.10 20.70
N LEU A 21 5.78 50.40 20.48
CA LEU A 21 6.98 50.88 19.81
C LEU A 21 8.12 51.07 20.81
N LYS A 22 9.35 50.96 20.34
CA LYS A 22 10.56 51.40 21.07
C LYS A 22 10.92 52.81 20.65
N VAL A 23 10.80 53.75 21.57
CA VAL A 23 11.02 55.18 21.33
C VAL A 23 12.28 55.63 22.05
N LEU A 24 13.28 56.08 21.30
CA LEU A 24 14.48 56.73 21.85
C LEU A 24 14.33 58.24 21.77
N ALA A 25 14.60 58.98 22.85
CA ALA A 25 14.74 60.43 22.80
C ALA A 25 16.08 60.86 23.39
N VAL A 26 16.87 61.59 22.61
CA VAL A 26 18.22 62.07 22.97
C VAL A 26 18.18 63.60 23.01
N ILE A 27 18.02 64.15 24.21
CA ILE A 27 17.67 65.56 24.43
C ILE A 27 18.29 65.99 25.76
N ALA A 28 18.89 67.18 25.89
CA ALA A 28 19.38 67.66 27.20
C ALA A 28 18.30 68.39 28.03
N ASP A 29 17.27 68.91 27.37
CA ASP A 29 16.23 69.72 28.00
C ASP A 29 15.27 68.90 28.89
N GLU A 30 15.25 69.24 30.17
CA GLU A 30 14.46 68.57 31.21
C GLU A 30 12.93 68.76 31.01
N ALA A 31 12.52 69.91 30.45
CA ALA A 31 11.12 70.17 30.14
C ALA A 31 10.61 69.22 29.05
N THR A 32 11.42 68.97 28.03
CA THR A 32 11.12 68.03 26.95
C THR A 32 11.17 66.58 27.44
N HIS A 33 12.11 66.19 28.30
CA HIS A 33 12.10 64.87 28.98
C HIS A 33 10.79 64.60 29.72
N THR A 34 10.32 65.61 30.46
CA THR A 34 9.05 65.55 31.19
C THR A 34 7.85 65.42 30.23
N LEU A 35 7.89 66.08 29.07
CA LEU A 35 6.87 65.95 28.03
C LEU A 35 6.82 64.52 27.47
N PHE A 36 7.96 63.97 27.03
CA PHE A 36 8.04 62.60 26.48
C PHE A 36 7.51 61.57 27.47
N SER A 37 7.89 61.68 28.75
CA SER A 37 7.42 60.79 29.82
C SER A 37 5.90 60.87 30.08
N ARG A 38 5.28 62.04 29.83
CA ARG A 38 3.83 62.22 30.01
C ARG A 38 3.03 61.77 28.79
N VAL A 39 3.57 61.99 27.60
CA VAL A 39 2.89 61.71 26.33
C VAL A 39 3.00 60.23 25.96
N ILE A 40 4.15 59.61 26.22
CA ILE A 40 4.44 58.23 25.86
C ILE A 40 4.18 57.34 27.07
N THR A 41 3.00 56.72 27.10
CA THR A 41 2.55 55.88 28.22
C THR A 41 2.43 54.40 27.87
N SER A 42 2.24 54.09 26.58
CA SER A 42 1.94 52.74 26.08
C SER A 42 3.12 52.10 25.32
N ASP A 43 4.13 52.90 24.99
CA ASP A 43 5.32 52.49 24.25
C ASP A 43 6.54 52.43 25.18
N GLU A 44 7.57 51.68 24.78
CA GLU A 44 8.82 51.55 25.52
C GLU A 44 9.69 52.78 25.27
N LEU A 45 9.75 53.68 26.26
CA LEU A 45 10.52 54.93 26.17
C LEU A 45 11.93 54.77 26.75
N MET A 46 12.93 55.13 25.95
CA MET A 46 14.34 55.24 26.32
C MET A 46 14.73 56.72 26.24
N LEU A 47 15.10 57.32 27.37
CA LEU A 47 15.54 58.72 27.43
C LEU A 47 17.05 58.78 27.63
N ALA A 48 17.71 59.65 26.87
CA ALA A 48 19.13 59.96 27.02
C ALA A 48 19.33 61.47 27.17
N GLY A 49 20.14 61.87 28.16
CA GLY A 49 20.52 63.27 28.38
C GLY A 49 21.68 63.74 27.49
N ASP A 50 22.48 62.79 26.99
CA ASP A 50 23.63 63.05 26.13
C ASP A 50 23.75 62.02 24.99
N LEU A 51 24.65 62.31 24.05
CA LEU A 51 24.85 61.49 22.85
C LEU A 51 25.46 60.11 23.17
N ALA A 52 26.31 60.00 24.19
CA ALA A 52 26.97 58.74 24.54
C ALA A 52 25.95 57.76 25.14
N GLU A 53 25.11 58.25 26.05
CA GLU A 53 23.98 57.51 26.60
C GLU A 53 22.98 57.11 25.50
N GLY A 54 22.67 58.03 24.59
CA GLY A 54 21.77 57.76 23.47
C GLY A 54 22.26 56.64 22.54
N ILE A 55 23.55 56.61 22.24
CA ILE A 55 24.16 55.54 21.42
C ILE A 55 24.13 54.21 22.18
N ALA A 56 24.51 54.20 23.46
CA ALA A 56 24.50 52.98 24.27
C ALA A 56 23.10 52.37 24.38
N LEU A 57 22.06 53.20 24.54
CA LEU A 57 20.66 52.74 24.57
C LEU A 57 20.23 52.19 23.20
N ALA A 58 20.60 52.83 22.10
CA ALA A 58 20.29 52.34 20.75
C ALA A 58 20.98 51.00 20.42
N GLU A 59 22.20 50.78 20.91
CA GLU A 59 22.93 49.51 20.76
C GLU A 59 22.33 48.40 21.63
N ALA A 60 21.92 48.73 22.86
CA ALA A 60 21.29 47.78 23.77
C ALA A 60 19.89 47.35 23.27
N ALA A 61 19.12 48.28 22.71
CA ALA A 61 17.81 48.02 22.14
C ALA A 61 17.56 48.94 20.93
N ALA A 62 17.59 48.37 19.72
CA ALA A 62 17.33 49.11 18.50
C ALA A 62 15.94 49.80 18.55
N PRO A 63 15.88 51.14 18.37
CA PRO A 63 14.62 51.88 18.43
C PRO A 63 13.80 51.76 17.13
N ASP A 64 12.48 51.76 17.25
CA ASP A 64 11.57 51.89 16.11
C ASP A 64 11.41 53.36 15.69
N VAL A 65 11.47 54.26 16.67
CA VAL A 65 11.41 55.72 16.49
C VAL A 65 12.47 56.37 17.36
N ALA A 66 13.18 57.35 16.81
CA ALA A 66 14.13 58.16 17.57
C ALA A 66 13.88 59.65 17.39
N PHE A 67 13.96 60.41 18.46
CA PHE A 67 13.92 61.86 18.48
C PHE A 67 15.28 62.36 18.94
N ILE A 68 15.98 63.12 18.09
CA ILE A 68 17.37 63.52 18.34
C ILE A 68 17.47 65.04 18.29
N ASP A 69 17.89 65.66 19.40
CA ASP A 69 18.27 67.06 19.43
C ASP A 69 19.57 67.28 18.66
N VAL A 70 19.49 68.00 17.53
CA VAL A 70 20.64 68.26 16.66
C VAL A 70 21.60 69.29 17.24
N GLY A 71 21.16 70.12 18.19
CA GLY A 71 22.00 71.09 18.90
C GLY A 71 22.90 70.47 19.96
N LEU A 72 22.59 69.24 20.37
CA LEU A 72 23.28 68.55 21.46
C LEU A 72 24.77 68.33 21.15
N GLY A 73 25.63 68.64 22.13
CA GLY A 73 27.08 68.46 22.03
C GLY A 73 27.74 69.32 20.96
N GLU A 74 27.42 70.62 20.90
CA GLU A 74 27.93 71.57 19.89
C GLU A 74 27.62 71.16 18.44
N GLY A 75 26.43 70.60 18.19
CA GLY A 75 26.01 70.16 16.86
C GLY A 75 26.35 68.71 16.51
N ALA A 76 26.94 67.95 17.45
CA ALA A 76 27.25 66.53 17.26
C ALA A 76 25.99 65.63 17.15
N GLY A 77 24.81 66.11 17.55
CA GLY A 77 23.54 65.41 17.34
C GLY A 77 23.22 65.09 15.87
N LEU A 78 23.74 65.89 14.93
CA LEU A 78 23.63 65.59 13.50
C LEU A 78 24.35 64.29 13.11
N ALA A 79 25.54 64.06 13.66
CA ALA A 79 26.31 62.85 13.40
C ALA A 79 25.60 61.61 13.96
N MET A 80 24.84 61.77 15.06
CA MET A 80 24.06 60.69 15.64
C MET A 80 22.89 60.24 14.76
N VAL A 81 22.22 61.15 14.03
CA VAL A 81 21.17 60.78 13.06
C VAL A 81 21.74 59.82 12.01
N HIS A 82 22.90 60.14 11.44
CA HIS A 82 23.56 59.29 10.47
C HIS A 82 24.00 57.94 11.09
N HIS A 83 24.60 57.98 12.28
CA HIS A 83 25.04 56.77 12.99
C HIS A 83 23.87 55.83 13.32
N LEU A 84 22.76 56.36 13.83
CA LEU A 84 21.58 55.59 14.17
C LEU A 84 20.93 54.96 12.93
N LYS A 85 20.95 55.65 11.79
CA LYS A 85 20.49 55.07 10.51
C LYS A 85 21.39 53.95 9.99
N ALA A 86 22.68 53.97 10.31
CA ALA A 86 23.57 52.86 10.00
C ALA A 86 23.33 51.66 10.94
N LEU A 87 23.09 51.90 12.23
CA LEU A 87 22.86 50.87 13.24
C LEU A 87 21.48 50.22 13.11
N ALA A 88 20.44 51.03 12.89
CA ALA A 88 19.04 50.63 12.76
C ALA A 88 18.42 51.27 11.50
N PRO A 89 18.63 50.67 10.31
CA PRO A 89 18.16 51.24 9.04
C PRO A 89 16.65 51.49 8.96
N GLU A 90 15.87 50.66 9.66
CA GLU A 90 14.42 50.70 9.69
C GLU A 90 13.86 51.71 10.71
N ALA A 91 14.70 52.25 11.61
CA ALA A 91 14.28 53.21 12.63
C ALA A 91 13.83 54.53 12.00
N THR A 92 12.70 55.09 12.44
CA THR A 92 12.25 56.40 11.99
C THR A 92 12.84 57.49 12.87
N VAL A 93 13.72 58.33 12.31
CA VAL A 93 14.45 59.34 13.09
C VAL A 93 13.88 60.73 12.84
N PHE A 94 13.43 61.42 13.88
CA PHE A 94 12.99 62.81 13.83
C PHE A 94 14.05 63.71 14.47
N ALA A 95 14.48 64.72 13.72
CA ALA A 95 15.39 65.75 14.21
C ALA A 95 14.60 66.76 15.05
N LEU A 96 15.12 67.14 16.21
CA LEU A 96 14.64 68.24 17.03
C LEU A 96 15.66 69.37 16.91
N ALA A 97 15.21 70.59 16.62
CA ALA A 97 16.11 71.73 16.51
C ALA A 97 15.50 72.99 17.09
N THR A 98 16.31 73.87 17.65
CA THR A 98 15.86 75.24 17.93
C THR A 98 15.84 76.08 16.65
N ARG A 99 15.31 77.30 16.73
CA ARG A 99 15.30 78.23 15.59
C ARG A 99 16.71 78.63 15.12
N ALA A 100 17.70 78.56 16.00
CA ALA A 100 19.10 78.84 15.67
C ALA A 100 19.78 77.68 14.93
N GLU A 101 19.27 76.45 15.08
CA GLU A 101 19.87 75.22 14.55
C GLU A 101 19.07 74.66 13.36
N LEU A 102 18.20 75.47 12.76
CA LEU A 102 17.29 75.05 11.69
C LEU A 102 18.06 74.47 10.47
N GLU A 103 19.22 75.05 10.14
CA GLU A 103 20.09 74.54 9.07
C GLU A 103 20.62 73.13 9.39
N SER A 104 21.06 72.89 10.64
CA SER A 104 21.47 71.56 11.11
C SER A 104 20.32 70.56 11.10
N GLY A 105 19.11 70.99 11.46
CA GLY A 105 17.89 70.18 11.36
C GLY A 105 17.54 69.79 9.93
N ALA A 106 17.72 70.71 8.97
CA ALA A 106 17.54 70.43 7.55
C ALA A 106 18.57 69.41 7.03
N HIS A 107 19.84 69.53 7.45
CA HIS A 107 20.87 68.54 7.14
C HIS A 107 20.55 67.16 7.74
N ALA A 108 19.96 67.09 8.94
CA ALA A 108 19.55 65.81 9.53
C ALA A 108 18.48 65.08 8.70
N VAL A 109 17.53 65.80 8.13
CA VAL A 109 16.55 65.23 7.18
C VAL A 109 17.26 64.75 5.90
N ALA A 110 18.21 65.51 5.37
CA ALA A 110 18.98 65.12 4.19
C ALA A 110 19.82 63.85 4.42
N LEU A 111 20.25 63.59 5.66
CA LEU A 111 20.98 62.38 6.07
C LEU A 111 20.06 61.18 6.37
N GLY A 112 18.76 61.28 6.10
CA GLY A 112 17.79 60.18 6.24
C GLY A 112 16.83 60.34 7.41
N GLY A 113 16.84 61.47 8.11
CA GLY A 113 15.77 61.82 9.05
C GLY A 113 14.40 61.86 8.37
N ALA A 114 13.37 61.37 9.05
CA ALA A 114 11.99 61.33 8.58
C ALA A 114 11.29 62.70 8.66
N GLY A 115 11.79 63.61 9.49
CA GLY A 115 11.23 64.94 9.65
C GLY A 115 11.99 65.78 10.69
N LEU A 116 11.63 67.05 10.76
CA LEU A 116 12.19 68.04 11.67
C LEU A 116 11.06 68.63 12.52
N PHE A 117 11.24 68.65 13.83
CA PHE A 117 10.38 69.37 14.77
C PHE A 117 11.16 70.53 15.41
N LEU A 118 10.47 71.66 15.59
CA LEU A 118 11.06 72.83 16.24
C LEU A 118 10.83 72.77 17.75
N LEU A 119 11.88 73.02 18.52
CA LEU A 119 11.78 73.17 19.98
C LEU A 119 11.25 74.59 20.34
N PRO A 120 10.39 74.72 21.37
CA PRO A 120 9.89 73.67 22.27
C PRO A 120 8.81 72.81 21.60
N LEU A 121 8.86 71.50 21.88
CA LEU A 121 8.02 70.49 21.21
C LEU A 121 6.60 70.42 21.78
N GLY A 122 5.61 70.21 20.92
CA GLY A 122 4.22 69.95 21.34
C GLY A 122 3.94 68.46 21.58
N GLY A 123 3.06 68.13 22.55
CA GLY A 123 2.64 66.74 22.77
C GLY A 123 1.94 66.11 21.56
N ASP A 124 1.16 66.91 20.82
CA ASP A 124 0.49 66.47 19.58
C ASP A 124 1.49 66.10 18.48
N GLU A 125 2.65 66.76 18.43
CA GLU A 125 3.70 66.48 17.44
C GLU A 125 4.32 65.10 17.68
N VAL A 126 4.61 64.74 18.94
CA VAL A 126 5.07 63.40 19.32
C VAL A 126 4.02 62.35 18.97
N LEU A 127 2.77 62.57 19.35
CA LEU A 127 1.69 61.60 19.11
C LEU A 127 1.44 61.37 17.62
N ASN A 128 1.47 62.43 16.81
CA ASN A 128 1.33 62.32 15.35
C ASN A 128 2.52 61.58 14.73
N ALA A 129 3.75 61.86 15.17
CA ALA A 129 4.95 61.16 14.74
C ALA A 129 4.85 59.65 15.04
N LEU A 130 4.52 59.28 16.28
CA LEU A 130 4.34 57.89 16.70
C LEU A 130 3.17 57.22 15.97
N GLY A 131 2.06 57.92 15.76
CA GLY A 131 0.90 57.44 15.01
C GLY A 131 1.24 57.07 13.57
N SER A 132 2.02 57.92 12.89
CA SER A 132 2.47 57.67 11.51
C SER A 132 3.41 56.45 11.40
N VAL A 133 4.23 56.20 12.42
CA VAL A 133 5.11 55.03 12.46
C VAL A 133 4.30 53.77 12.74
N ARG A 134 3.42 53.80 13.74
CA ARG A 134 2.55 52.68 14.11
C ARG A 134 1.71 52.20 12.93
N GLN A 135 1.15 53.14 12.14
CA GLN A 135 0.40 52.81 10.93
C GLN A 135 1.26 52.05 9.92
N ARG A 136 2.49 52.50 9.64
CA ARG A 136 3.40 51.83 8.70
C ARG A 136 3.78 50.42 9.14
N PHE A 137 4.06 50.21 10.43
CA PHE A 137 4.33 48.87 10.97
C PHE A 137 3.09 47.96 10.88
N GLY A 138 1.91 48.48 11.18
CA GLY A 138 0.64 47.76 11.04
C GLY A 138 0.35 47.33 9.60
N GLU A 139 0.53 48.24 8.64
CA GLU A 139 0.35 47.96 7.20
C GLU A 139 1.33 46.88 6.70
N ARG A 140 2.60 46.95 7.10
CA ARG A 140 3.62 45.94 6.74
C ARG A 140 3.29 44.56 7.30
N ALA A 141 2.88 44.49 8.58
CA ALA A 141 2.49 43.24 9.21
C ALA A 141 1.27 42.62 8.53
N LEU A 142 0.25 43.43 8.25
CA LEU A 142 -0.96 43.00 7.54
C LEU A 142 -0.64 42.51 6.12
N ARG A 143 0.24 43.23 5.40
CA ARG A 143 0.66 42.83 4.05
C ARG A 143 1.34 41.47 4.04
N ILE A 144 2.29 41.24 4.94
CA ILE A 144 2.97 39.93 5.07
C ILE A 144 1.95 38.83 5.40
N GLN A 145 0.99 39.10 6.28
CA GLN A 145 -0.06 38.14 6.60
C GLN A 145 -0.93 37.81 5.37
N LEU A 146 -1.39 38.82 4.64
CA LEU A 146 -2.22 38.64 3.44
C LEU A 146 -1.46 37.90 2.34
N GLU A 147 -0.18 38.20 2.14
CA GLU A 147 0.68 37.49 1.19
C GLU A 147 0.82 36.01 1.58
N GLN A 148 0.99 35.71 2.87
CA GLN A 148 1.02 34.33 3.36
C GLN A 148 -0.32 33.60 3.20
N GLU A 149 -1.44 34.25 3.48
CA GLU A 149 -2.79 33.68 3.31
C GLU A 149 -3.13 33.46 1.83
N SER A 150 -2.75 34.39 0.97
CA SER A 150 -2.87 34.28 -0.50
C SER A 150 -2.04 33.12 -1.02
N ALA A 151 -0.77 33.02 -0.64
CA ALA A 151 0.10 31.92 -1.05
C ALA A 151 -0.42 30.55 -0.59
N ARG A 152 -0.99 30.46 0.62
CA ARG A 152 -1.66 29.23 1.11
C ARG A 152 -2.89 28.89 0.28
N SER A 153 -3.72 29.88 -0.04
CA SER A 153 -4.94 29.71 -0.82
C SER A 153 -4.65 29.31 -2.27
N ALA A 154 -3.65 29.94 -2.90
CA ALA A 154 -3.20 29.61 -4.25
C ALA A 154 -2.68 28.17 -4.34
N ARG A 155 -1.89 27.71 -3.34
CA ARG A 155 -1.46 26.31 -3.27
C ARG A 155 -2.64 25.34 -3.15
N ALA A 156 -3.60 25.63 -2.26
CA ALA A 156 -4.80 24.81 -2.11
C ALA A 156 -5.60 24.73 -3.41
N ALA A 157 -5.81 25.87 -4.09
CA ALA A 157 -6.49 25.91 -5.38
C ALA A 157 -5.75 25.10 -6.46
N GLY A 158 -4.42 25.16 -6.51
CA GLY A 158 -3.61 24.36 -7.42
C GLY A 158 -3.78 22.85 -7.22
N TRP A 159 -3.81 22.39 -5.97
CA TRP A 159 -4.07 20.97 -5.67
C TRP A 159 -5.49 20.54 -6.07
N ILE A 160 -6.49 21.40 -5.80
CA ILE A 160 -7.88 21.13 -6.19
C ILE A 160 -8.00 21.00 -7.71
N ALA A 161 -7.33 21.88 -8.47
CA ALA A 161 -7.31 21.84 -9.93
C ALA A 161 -6.70 20.52 -10.44
N ARG A 162 -5.54 20.09 -9.91
CA ARG A 162 -4.91 18.81 -10.29
C ARG A 162 -5.79 17.59 -9.99
N VAL A 163 -6.54 17.60 -8.88
CA VAL A 163 -7.49 16.51 -8.58
C VAL A 163 -8.73 16.57 -9.48
N ALA A 164 -9.14 17.75 -9.94
CA ALA A 164 -10.26 17.87 -10.87
C ALA A 164 -9.92 17.30 -12.27
N GLU A 165 -8.66 17.40 -12.70
CA GLU A 165 -8.17 16.80 -13.97
C GLU A 165 -8.34 15.28 -14.04
N LEU A 166 -8.48 14.60 -12.90
CA LEU A 166 -8.76 13.16 -12.85
C LEU A 166 -10.03 12.79 -13.62
N ALA A 167 -11.02 13.69 -13.73
CA ALA A 167 -12.26 13.42 -14.46
C ALA A 167 -12.05 13.21 -15.96
N ASP A 168 -10.94 13.72 -16.53
CA ASP A 168 -10.57 13.57 -17.94
C ASP A 168 -9.69 12.34 -18.20
N ALA A 169 -9.35 11.57 -17.16
CA ALA A 169 -8.58 10.34 -17.32
C ALA A 169 -9.30 9.32 -18.21
N ARG A 170 -8.51 8.45 -18.86
CA ARG A 170 -9.01 7.43 -19.78
C ARG A 170 -9.92 6.42 -19.08
N ASP A 171 -9.53 5.98 -17.89
CA ASP A 171 -10.19 4.95 -17.11
C ASP A 171 -9.94 5.19 -15.61
N ARG A 172 -10.65 4.45 -14.75
CA ARG A 172 -10.52 4.56 -13.30
C ARG A 172 -9.13 4.21 -12.78
N SER A 173 -8.39 3.36 -13.47
CA SER A 173 -7.03 2.95 -13.04
C SER A 173 -6.04 4.09 -13.23
N ALA A 174 -6.09 4.76 -14.39
CA ALA A 174 -5.29 5.94 -14.68
C ALA A 174 -5.59 7.09 -13.71
N ALA A 175 -6.87 7.33 -13.42
CA ALA A 175 -7.28 8.31 -12.41
C ALA A 175 -6.78 7.94 -11.00
N ALA A 176 -6.84 6.66 -10.61
CA ALA A 176 -6.33 6.20 -9.33
C ALA A 176 -4.81 6.40 -9.22
N GLN A 177 -4.07 6.17 -10.29
CA GLN A 177 -2.61 6.37 -10.32
C GLN A 177 -2.25 7.84 -10.16
N GLN A 178 -2.88 8.73 -10.93
CA GLN A 178 -2.71 10.18 -10.79
C GLN A 178 -3.12 10.67 -9.40
N LEU A 179 -4.20 10.13 -8.84
CA LEU A 179 -4.66 10.46 -7.48
C LEU A 179 -3.60 10.11 -6.42
N ALA A 180 -3.03 8.90 -6.51
CA ALA A 180 -1.99 8.45 -5.60
C ALA A 180 -0.76 9.38 -5.65
N GLU A 181 -0.31 9.74 -6.85
CA GLU A 181 0.80 10.67 -7.08
C GLU A 181 0.52 12.07 -6.50
N VAL A 182 -0.66 12.63 -6.78
CA VAL A 182 -1.05 13.95 -6.27
C VAL A 182 -1.09 13.97 -4.75
N PHE A 183 -1.62 12.92 -4.10
CA PHE A 183 -1.66 12.87 -2.64
C PHE A 183 -0.29 12.62 -2.02
N VAL A 184 0.56 11.80 -2.62
CA VAL A 184 1.95 11.60 -2.17
C VAL A 184 2.71 12.92 -2.22
N GLU A 185 2.61 13.66 -3.34
CA GLU A 185 3.25 14.96 -3.53
C GLU A 185 2.67 16.03 -2.59
N ALA A 186 1.34 16.10 -2.50
CA ALA A 186 0.67 17.09 -1.67
C ALA A 186 0.96 16.86 -0.19
N THR A 187 1.00 15.60 0.28
CA THR A 187 1.16 15.24 1.70
C THR A 187 2.59 15.02 2.17
N GLY A 188 3.52 14.84 1.24
CA GLY A 188 4.89 14.42 1.53
C GLY A 188 4.96 13.00 2.09
N ALA A 189 4.01 12.13 1.72
CA ALA A 189 4.04 10.72 2.09
C ALA A 189 5.18 9.99 1.35
N ALA A 190 5.67 8.89 1.91
CA ALA A 190 6.71 8.05 1.29
C ALA A 190 6.13 7.19 0.16
N ALA A 191 4.88 6.72 0.36
CA ALA A 191 4.17 5.86 -0.56
C ALA A 191 2.65 6.04 -0.40
N GLY A 192 1.90 5.68 -1.44
CA GLY A 192 0.44 5.74 -1.47
C GLY A 192 -0.16 4.57 -2.27
N ALA A 193 -1.30 4.06 -1.83
CA ALA A 193 -2.05 3.02 -2.53
C ALA A 193 -3.54 3.37 -2.60
N VAL A 194 -4.13 3.28 -3.79
CA VAL A 194 -5.56 3.55 -4.00
C VAL A 194 -6.30 2.23 -4.19
N TYR A 195 -7.31 2.03 -3.36
CA TYR A 195 -8.21 0.89 -3.39
C TYR A 195 -9.59 1.36 -3.85
N LEU A 196 -10.12 0.76 -4.91
CA LEU A 196 -11.43 1.09 -5.46
C LEU A 196 -12.41 -0.06 -5.29
N THR A 197 -13.69 0.25 -5.12
CA THR A 197 -14.77 -0.74 -5.05
C THR A 197 -14.94 -1.48 -6.37
N VAL A 198 -15.09 -2.81 -6.28
CA VAL A 198 -15.26 -3.69 -7.46
C VAL A 198 -16.71 -4.20 -7.51
N GLY A 199 -17.51 -3.68 -8.44
CA GLY A 199 -18.94 -4.04 -8.57
C GLY A 199 -19.88 -3.21 -7.68
N GLU A 200 -21.19 -3.23 -7.97
CA GLU A 200 -22.19 -2.33 -7.36
C GLU A 200 -22.62 -2.69 -5.92
N ARG A 201 -22.40 -3.93 -5.48
CA ARG A 201 -22.89 -4.44 -4.19
C ARG A 201 -21.82 -5.10 -3.33
N SER A 202 -20.56 -5.06 -3.75
CA SER A 202 -19.49 -5.68 -2.98
C SER A 202 -18.91 -4.67 -1.99
N SER A 203 -18.59 -5.13 -0.78
CA SER A 203 -17.67 -4.45 0.13
C SER A 203 -16.21 -4.76 -0.23
N GLU A 204 -15.96 -5.12 -1.48
CA GLU A 204 -14.68 -5.65 -1.94
C GLU A 204 -13.94 -4.57 -2.69
N LEU A 205 -12.66 -4.47 -2.38
CA LEU A 205 -11.77 -3.45 -2.85
C LEU A 205 -10.64 -4.11 -3.64
N ALA A 206 -10.35 -3.58 -4.82
CA ALA A 206 -9.14 -3.88 -5.58
C ALA A 206 -8.18 -2.70 -5.53
N ARG A 207 -6.89 -2.99 -5.43
CA ARG A 207 -5.83 -2.01 -5.57
C ARG A 207 -5.79 -1.53 -7.02
N ALA A 208 -6.20 -0.30 -7.26
CA ALA A 208 -6.21 0.32 -8.58
C ALA A 208 -4.90 1.05 -8.90
N ALA A 209 -4.13 1.46 -7.87
CA ALA A 209 -2.86 2.14 -8.04
C ALA A 209 -1.93 1.95 -6.84
N LEU A 210 -0.64 2.07 -7.10
CA LEU A 210 0.44 2.02 -6.11
C LEU A 210 1.55 2.99 -6.52
N THR A 211 1.95 3.85 -5.59
CA THR A 211 3.05 4.81 -5.78
C THR A 211 4.01 4.67 -4.61
N GLY A 212 5.30 4.40 -4.88
CA GLY A 212 6.32 4.20 -3.85
C GLY A 212 6.35 2.78 -3.25
N PRO A 213 7.30 2.49 -2.34
CA PRO A 213 7.57 1.14 -1.84
C PRO A 213 6.60 0.76 -0.70
N LEU A 214 5.41 0.28 -1.08
CA LEU A 214 4.42 -0.33 -0.17
C LEU A 214 4.40 -1.84 -0.37
N ASP A 215 5.52 -2.48 0.00
CA ASP A 215 5.68 -3.93 -0.10
C ASP A 215 4.58 -4.64 0.71
N ARG A 216 3.97 -5.67 0.12
CA ARG A 216 2.85 -6.46 0.69
C ARG A 216 1.48 -5.78 0.70
N ALA A 217 1.30 -4.63 0.06
CA ALA A 217 -0.03 -4.06 -0.16
C ALA A 217 -0.94 -5.10 -0.88
N PRO A 218 -2.08 -5.53 -0.28
CA PRO A 218 -2.94 -6.53 -0.89
C PRO A 218 -3.44 -6.06 -2.25
N ALA A 219 -3.46 -6.94 -3.27
CA ALA A 219 -4.05 -6.62 -4.57
C ALA A 219 -5.58 -6.51 -4.48
N TYR A 220 -6.19 -7.29 -3.57
CA TYR A 220 -7.64 -7.33 -3.39
C TYR A 220 -8.01 -7.82 -1.98
N GLY A 221 -9.13 -7.37 -1.46
CA GLY A 221 -9.68 -7.82 -0.17
C GLY A 221 -11.00 -7.16 0.18
N THR A 222 -11.60 -7.56 1.29
CA THR A 222 -12.75 -6.80 1.84
C THR A 222 -12.28 -5.47 2.41
N GLU A 223 -13.18 -4.51 2.55
CA GLU A 223 -12.90 -3.25 3.24
C GLU A 223 -12.24 -3.47 4.61
N ALA A 224 -12.75 -4.44 5.38
CA ALA A 224 -12.16 -4.81 6.67
C ALA A 224 -10.71 -5.32 6.54
N ASP A 225 -10.42 -6.17 5.55
CA ASP A 225 -9.06 -6.67 5.31
C ASP A 225 -8.08 -5.53 4.98
N ILE A 226 -8.49 -4.58 4.14
CA ILE A 226 -7.66 -3.43 3.72
C ILE A 226 -7.44 -2.47 4.89
N LEU A 227 -8.47 -2.18 5.69
CA LEU A 227 -8.34 -1.34 6.88
C LEU A 227 -7.49 -2.00 7.97
N ASP A 228 -7.57 -3.32 8.12
CA ASP A 228 -6.70 -4.06 9.03
C ASP A 228 -5.24 -4.05 8.57
N PHE A 229 -4.97 -4.18 7.27
CA PHE A 229 -3.63 -3.97 6.70
C PHE A 229 -3.11 -2.56 7.02
N ALA A 230 -3.92 -1.53 6.75
CA ALA A 230 -3.56 -0.15 7.06
C ALA A 230 -3.26 0.06 8.54
N ARG A 231 -4.02 -0.59 9.45
CA ARG A 231 -3.79 -0.53 10.89
C ARG A 231 -2.46 -1.20 11.29
N ARG A 232 -2.14 -2.37 10.71
CA ARG A 232 -0.90 -3.11 10.97
C ARG A 232 0.34 -2.34 10.52
N GLU A 233 0.28 -1.76 9.33
CA GLU A 233 1.38 -0.99 8.73
C GLU A 233 1.37 0.51 9.13
N GLN A 234 0.48 0.89 10.07
CA GLN A 234 0.33 2.27 10.59
C GLN A 234 0.14 3.35 9.50
N LEU A 235 -0.62 3.02 8.46
CA LEU A 235 -0.91 3.91 7.33
C LEU A 235 -2.03 4.90 7.66
N VAL A 236 -1.97 6.09 7.05
CA VAL A 236 -3.06 7.06 7.08
C VAL A 236 -4.13 6.64 6.08
N VAL A 237 -5.37 6.48 6.55
CA VAL A 237 -6.51 6.11 5.72
C VAL A 237 -7.31 7.36 5.35
N VAL A 238 -7.45 7.61 4.06
CA VAL A 238 -8.29 8.67 3.51
C VAL A 238 -9.48 8.03 2.78
N PRO A 239 -10.71 8.15 3.32
CA PRO A 239 -11.89 7.57 2.68
C PRO A 239 -12.24 8.35 1.42
N LEU A 240 -12.38 7.65 0.29
CA LEU A 240 -12.88 8.18 -0.97
C LEU A 240 -14.39 7.93 -1.04
N ALA A 241 -15.12 8.63 -0.18
CA ALA A 241 -16.56 8.46 -0.01
C ALA A 241 -17.31 9.78 0.15
N LEU A 242 -18.50 9.82 -0.42
CA LEU A 242 -19.56 10.81 -0.24
C LEU A 242 -20.75 10.13 0.46
N ARG A 243 -21.71 10.93 0.94
CA ARG A 243 -22.86 10.45 1.76
C ARG A 243 -23.51 9.14 1.29
N ARG A 244 -23.72 8.96 -0.02
CA ARG A 244 -24.36 7.77 -0.61
C ARG A 244 -23.47 7.04 -1.61
N LEU A 245 -22.21 7.42 -1.74
CA LEU A 245 -21.32 6.91 -2.77
C LEU A 245 -19.95 6.61 -2.18
N THR A 246 -19.50 5.38 -2.31
CA THR A 246 -18.18 4.93 -1.85
C THR A 246 -17.37 4.53 -3.06
N ALA A 247 -16.35 5.32 -3.41
CA ALA A 247 -15.42 4.96 -4.47
C ALA A 247 -14.30 4.03 -3.97
N GLY A 248 -13.93 4.14 -2.70
CA GLY A 248 -12.97 3.27 -2.02
C GLY A 248 -12.12 3.98 -0.96
N HIS A 249 -10.84 3.64 -0.86
CA HIS A 249 -9.90 4.15 0.14
C HIS A 249 -8.54 4.48 -0.45
N LEU A 250 -7.92 5.57 0.00
CA LEU A 250 -6.52 5.88 -0.23
C LEU A 250 -5.73 5.61 1.06
N LEU A 251 -4.65 4.83 0.96
CA LEU A 251 -3.72 4.57 2.05
C LEU A 251 -2.44 5.34 1.81
N LEU A 252 -1.92 6.03 2.82
CA LEU A 252 -0.67 6.80 2.72
C LEU A 252 0.31 6.38 3.81
N GLN A 253 1.55 6.10 3.42
CA GLN A 253 2.65 5.82 4.34
C GLN A 253 3.39 7.10 4.69
N LYS A 254 3.45 7.45 5.98
CA LYS A 254 4.16 8.64 6.44
C LYS A 254 5.66 8.37 6.54
N GLU A 255 6.51 9.28 6.04
CA GLU A 255 7.95 9.21 6.32
C GLU A 255 8.26 9.50 7.80
N PRO A 256 9.07 8.66 8.48
CA PRO A 256 9.57 8.98 9.81
C PRO A 256 10.59 10.13 9.74
N GLY A 257 10.33 11.23 10.43
CA GLY A 257 11.29 12.33 10.61
C GLY A 257 11.16 13.52 9.64
N ARG A 258 10.40 13.41 8.55
CA ARG A 258 10.05 14.59 7.75
C ARG A 258 8.88 15.31 8.42
N SER A 259 9.04 16.61 8.66
CA SER A 259 7.94 17.47 9.07
C SER A 259 6.87 17.39 7.98
N SER A 260 5.85 16.56 8.20
CA SER A 260 4.72 16.49 7.29
C SER A 260 4.08 17.88 7.25
N ALA A 261 3.78 18.36 6.05
CA ALA A 261 2.96 19.55 5.89
C ALA A 261 1.54 19.39 6.48
N PHE A 262 1.21 18.21 7.02
CA PHE A 262 -0.07 17.84 7.62
C PHE A 262 0.14 17.39 9.07
N PRO A 263 -0.45 18.07 10.06
CA PRO A 263 -0.64 17.44 11.37
C PRO A 263 -1.50 16.19 11.19
N SER A 264 -1.24 15.16 11.99
CA SER A 264 -1.93 13.88 11.95
C SER A 264 -3.45 14.04 11.85
N VAL A 265 -4.06 13.41 10.85
CA VAL A 265 -5.51 13.13 10.83
C VAL A 265 -5.85 12.53 12.19
N ARG A 266 -6.68 13.22 12.97
CA ARG A 266 -7.01 12.78 14.34
C ARG A 266 -7.69 11.42 14.28
N ARG A 267 -7.24 10.50 15.16
CA ARG A 267 -7.98 9.28 15.47
C ARG A 267 -9.41 9.65 15.90
N PRO A 268 -10.43 8.91 15.47
CA PRO A 268 -11.76 9.02 16.05
C PRO A 268 -11.66 8.40 17.45
N ASP A 269 -11.46 9.21 18.48
CA ASP A 269 -12.12 9.02 19.79
C ASP A 269 -11.77 10.11 20.82
N SER A 270 -12.83 10.50 21.53
CA SER A 270 -12.93 11.22 22.81
C SER A 270 -12.73 12.76 22.86
N SER A 271 -13.78 13.34 23.44
CA SER A 271 -14.03 14.71 23.91
C SER A 271 -12.84 15.50 24.49
N ALA A 272 -12.60 16.70 23.97
CA ALA A 272 -12.23 17.87 24.76
C ALA A 272 -12.48 19.17 23.97
N SER A 273 -13.32 20.03 24.54
CA SER A 273 -13.57 21.41 24.12
C SER A 273 -12.39 22.29 24.53
N THR A 274 -11.73 22.95 23.58
CA THR A 274 -11.23 24.32 23.75
C THR A 274 -11.20 25.03 22.39
N SER A 275 -11.85 26.18 22.33
CA SER A 275 -11.93 27.08 21.18
C SER A 275 -10.61 27.81 20.94
N ARG A 276 -9.79 27.30 20.02
CA ARG A 276 -8.83 28.07 19.19
C ARG A 276 -8.80 27.40 17.82
N ARG A 277 -9.04 28.18 16.76
CA ARG A 277 -9.25 27.74 15.36
C ARG A 277 -8.46 26.47 15.00
N ALA A 278 -9.19 25.39 14.68
CA ALA A 278 -8.68 24.10 14.26
C ALA A 278 -7.86 24.21 12.94
N PRO A 279 -6.89 23.31 12.69
CA PRO A 279 -5.97 23.42 11.58
C PRO A 279 -6.68 23.17 10.24
N LEU A 280 -6.67 24.16 9.33
CA LEU A 280 -7.33 24.13 8.02
C LEU A 280 -6.86 23.00 7.07
N LEU A 281 -5.75 22.32 7.39
CA LEU A 281 -5.16 21.27 6.57
C LEU A 281 -5.92 19.93 6.61
N ASP A 282 -6.64 19.65 7.71
CA ASP A 282 -7.58 18.51 7.79
C ASP A 282 -8.78 18.71 6.83
N GLY A 283 -9.09 19.98 6.53
CA GLY A 283 -10.09 20.37 5.54
C GLY A 283 -9.64 20.16 4.10
N LEU A 284 -8.37 20.47 3.77
CA LEU A 284 -7.85 20.30 2.41
C LEU A 284 -7.82 18.83 2.00
N VAL A 285 -7.30 17.94 2.83
CA VAL A 285 -7.28 16.48 2.55
C VAL A 285 -8.70 15.97 2.29
N LYS A 286 -9.66 16.35 3.15
CA LYS A 286 -11.06 15.99 2.97
C LYS A 286 -11.64 16.55 1.68
N LEU A 287 -11.31 17.78 1.31
CA LEU A 287 -11.80 18.43 0.10
C LEU A 287 -11.21 17.77 -1.15
N LEU A 288 -9.91 17.48 -1.17
CA LEU A 288 -9.27 16.71 -2.24
C LEU A 288 -9.89 15.31 -2.36
N ALA A 289 -10.10 14.61 -1.25
CA ALA A 289 -10.74 13.29 -1.25
C ALA A 289 -12.18 13.34 -1.80
N THR A 290 -12.93 14.40 -1.46
CA THR A 290 -14.29 14.64 -1.97
C THR A 290 -14.29 14.85 -3.48
N GLN A 291 -13.36 15.67 -4.00
CA GLN A 291 -13.21 15.92 -5.43
C GLN A 291 -12.79 14.66 -6.19
N ALA A 292 -11.80 13.94 -5.67
CA ALA A 292 -11.34 12.67 -6.22
C ALA A 292 -12.46 11.62 -6.27
N THR A 293 -13.26 11.52 -5.20
CA THR A 293 -14.41 10.61 -5.15
C THR A 293 -15.42 10.94 -6.26
N THR A 294 -15.67 12.23 -6.50
CA THR A 294 -16.58 12.69 -7.54
C THR A 294 -16.07 12.33 -8.94
N ALA A 295 -14.77 12.58 -9.21
CA ALA A 295 -14.15 12.22 -10.49
C ALA A 295 -14.18 10.70 -10.74
N LEU A 296 -13.81 9.89 -9.74
CA LEU A 296 -13.84 8.42 -9.82
C LEU A 296 -15.25 7.87 -10.04
N ALA A 297 -16.26 8.47 -9.41
CA ALA A 297 -17.66 8.12 -9.61
C ALA A 297 -18.13 8.38 -11.04
N LEU A 298 -17.80 9.55 -11.59
CA LEU A 298 -18.12 9.94 -12.97
C LEU A 298 -17.47 9.00 -13.98
N LEU A 299 -16.20 8.66 -13.79
CA LEU A 299 -15.49 7.68 -14.62
C LEU A 299 -16.14 6.29 -14.54
N GLY A 300 -16.54 5.85 -13.34
CA GLY A 300 -17.24 4.58 -13.17
C GLY A 300 -18.63 4.54 -13.84
N GLU A 301 -19.34 5.67 -13.91
CA GLU A 301 -20.60 5.77 -14.68
C GLU A 301 -20.35 5.79 -16.19
N ARG A 302 -19.29 6.48 -16.64
CA ARG A 302 -18.90 6.53 -18.05
C ARG A 302 -18.48 5.16 -18.57
N GLU A 303 -17.66 4.42 -17.81
CA GLU A 303 -17.28 3.04 -18.14
C GLU A 303 -18.52 2.15 -18.30
N ARG A 304 -19.52 2.30 -17.42
CA ARG A 304 -20.79 1.55 -17.51
C ARG A 304 -21.62 1.95 -18.74
N SER A 305 -21.77 3.25 -18.98
CA SER A 305 -22.61 3.80 -20.07
C SER A 305 -22.06 3.50 -21.47
N THR A 306 -20.73 3.39 -21.60
CA THR A 306 -20.06 3.18 -22.91
C THR A 306 -19.97 1.69 -23.30
N GLY A 307 -20.63 0.78 -22.57
CA GLY A 307 -20.65 -0.66 -22.84
C GLY A 307 -19.86 -1.52 -21.85
N GLY A 308 -19.55 -0.99 -20.66
CA GLY A 308 -18.72 -1.62 -19.64
C GLY A 308 -17.23 -1.36 -19.87
N ALA A 309 -16.44 -1.37 -18.80
CA ALA A 309 -15.00 -1.60 -18.91
C ALA A 309 -14.79 -2.80 -19.83
N ALA A 310 -13.87 -2.71 -20.81
CA ALA A 310 -13.68 -3.74 -21.83
C ALA A 310 -13.81 -5.13 -21.19
N ILE A 311 -14.91 -5.82 -21.50
CA ILE A 311 -15.28 -7.08 -20.81
C ILE A 311 -14.13 -8.07 -20.91
N LYS A 312 -13.34 -7.98 -21.98
CA LYS A 312 -12.12 -8.73 -22.20
C LYS A 312 -10.90 -7.81 -22.31
N ASP A 313 -9.80 -8.26 -21.73
CA ASP A 313 -8.46 -7.69 -21.90
C ASP A 313 -8.01 -7.88 -23.37
N PRO A 314 -7.59 -6.81 -24.05
CA PRO A 314 -7.26 -6.85 -25.48
C PRO A 314 -5.97 -7.62 -25.79
N ALA A 315 -5.09 -7.84 -24.82
CA ALA A 315 -3.82 -8.54 -24.99
C ALA A 315 -3.95 -10.06 -24.81
N THR A 316 -4.90 -10.52 -23.99
CA THR A 316 -5.01 -11.91 -23.54
C THR A 316 -6.36 -12.57 -23.84
N SER A 317 -7.37 -11.79 -24.28
CA SER A 317 -8.77 -12.23 -24.42
C SER A 317 -9.42 -12.76 -23.14
N ALA A 318 -8.74 -12.69 -22.00
CA ALA A 318 -9.28 -13.01 -20.68
C ALA A 318 -10.27 -11.93 -20.25
N TYR A 319 -11.21 -12.26 -19.37
CA TYR A 319 -12.17 -11.29 -18.84
C TYR A 319 -11.51 -10.26 -17.92
N SER A 320 -12.15 -9.11 -17.75
CA SER A 320 -11.74 -8.12 -16.75
C SER A 320 -12.00 -8.64 -15.32
N PHE A 321 -11.19 -8.20 -14.37
CA PHE A 321 -11.38 -8.58 -12.97
C PHE A 321 -12.72 -8.09 -12.39
N ALA A 322 -13.23 -6.95 -12.82
CA ALA A 322 -14.55 -6.46 -12.42
C ALA A 322 -15.66 -7.41 -12.85
N TYR A 323 -15.62 -7.91 -14.09
CA TYR A 323 -16.57 -8.92 -14.57
C TYR A 323 -16.46 -10.22 -13.78
N TYR A 324 -15.24 -10.65 -13.46
CA TYR A 324 -15.02 -11.84 -12.63
C TYR A 324 -15.68 -11.73 -11.26
N VAL A 325 -15.48 -10.61 -10.54
CA VAL A 325 -16.07 -10.38 -9.22
C VAL A 325 -17.59 -10.41 -9.27
N ASP A 326 -18.19 -9.76 -10.27
CA ASP A 326 -19.64 -9.76 -10.45
C ASP A 326 -20.21 -11.18 -10.69
N VAL A 327 -19.55 -11.97 -11.53
CA VAL A 327 -20.00 -13.34 -11.81
C VAL A 327 -19.75 -14.27 -10.62
N ALA A 328 -18.58 -14.18 -9.99
CA ALA A 328 -18.24 -14.96 -8.80
C ALA A 328 -19.18 -14.65 -7.63
N GLY A 329 -19.55 -13.38 -7.42
CA GLY A 329 -20.55 -12.98 -6.42
C GLY A 329 -21.91 -13.64 -6.65
N ARG A 330 -22.41 -13.61 -7.90
CA ARG A 330 -23.65 -14.32 -8.26
C ARG A 330 -23.51 -15.84 -8.11
N GLU A 331 -22.34 -16.40 -8.40
CA GLU A 331 -22.11 -17.83 -8.26
C GLU A 331 -22.07 -18.27 -6.80
N ILE A 332 -21.53 -17.45 -5.88
CA ILE A 332 -21.62 -17.67 -4.43
C ILE A 332 -23.08 -17.67 -3.98
N ASP A 333 -23.88 -16.70 -4.42
CA ASP A 333 -25.29 -16.62 -4.04
C ASP A 333 -26.09 -17.85 -4.53
N LYS A 334 -25.84 -18.28 -5.78
CA LYS A 334 -26.43 -19.50 -6.33
C LYS A 334 -25.97 -20.74 -5.56
N ALA A 335 -24.66 -20.88 -5.33
CA ALA A 335 -24.08 -22.02 -4.63
C ALA A 335 -24.63 -22.15 -3.21
N ARG A 336 -24.75 -21.04 -2.48
CA ARG A 336 -25.34 -20.99 -1.14
C ARG A 336 -26.82 -21.36 -1.16
N ARG A 337 -27.59 -20.91 -2.16
CA ARG A 337 -29.02 -21.20 -2.27
C ARG A 337 -29.31 -22.65 -2.66
N TYR A 338 -28.52 -23.23 -3.56
CA TYR A 338 -28.77 -24.55 -4.15
C TYR A 338 -27.87 -25.66 -3.59
N GLY A 339 -26.99 -25.35 -2.63
CA GLY A 339 -26.04 -26.32 -2.07
C GLY A 339 -25.01 -26.83 -3.10
N ARG A 340 -24.74 -26.04 -4.14
CA ARG A 340 -23.80 -26.40 -5.20
C ARG A 340 -22.37 -26.05 -4.81
N ARG A 341 -21.42 -26.72 -5.44
CA ARG A 341 -19.98 -26.45 -5.30
C ARG A 341 -19.49 -25.75 -6.55
N PHE A 342 -18.56 -24.83 -6.36
CA PHE A 342 -17.77 -24.26 -7.44
C PHE A 342 -16.35 -24.07 -6.92
N THR A 343 -15.43 -23.92 -7.85
CA THR A 343 -14.01 -23.80 -7.52
C THR A 343 -13.41 -22.58 -8.21
N ILE A 344 -12.49 -21.92 -7.52
CA ILE A 344 -11.66 -20.87 -8.12
C ILE A 344 -10.20 -21.27 -8.11
N ALA A 345 -9.44 -20.74 -9.05
CA ALA A 345 -7.99 -20.89 -9.07
C ALA A 345 -7.29 -19.53 -9.23
N THR A 346 -6.22 -19.34 -8.47
CA THR A 346 -5.28 -18.23 -8.61
C THR A 346 -4.05 -18.75 -9.34
N ILE A 347 -3.70 -18.08 -10.44
CA ILE A 347 -2.60 -18.45 -11.33
C ILE A 347 -1.64 -17.27 -11.38
N VAL A 348 -0.40 -17.48 -10.96
CA VAL A 348 0.65 -16.45 -10.89
C VAL A 348 1.82 -16.84 -11.78
N ILE A 349 2.30 -15.88 -12.56
CA ILE A 349 3.45 -16.03 -13.45
C ILE A 349 4.66 -15.31 -12.85
N GLU A 350 5.68 -16.06 -12.43
CA GLU A 350 6.93 -15.46 -11.97
C GLU A 350 7.89 -15.28 -13.15
N ALA A 351 8.28 -14.02 -13.39
CA ALA A 351 9.18 -13.63 -14.48
C ALA A 351 10.61 -14.15 -14.31
N ASP A 352 11.04 -14.43 -13.07
CA ASP A 352 12.44 -14.67 -12.71
C ASP A 352 12.60 -15.92 -11.82
N ALA A 353 11.88 -16.99 -12.16
CA ALA A 353 12.12 -18.28 -11.53
C ALA A 353 13.47 -18.81 -12.01
N SER A 354 14.54 -18.54 -11.26
CA SER A 354 15.90 -18.98 -11.57
C SER A 354 15.88 -20.44 -12.04
N ALA A 355 16.45 -20.66 -13.23
CA ALA A 355 16.81 -21.99 -13.69
C ALA A 355 17.54 -22.68 -12.52
N ALA A 356 17.25 -23.96 -12.29
CA ALA A 356 17.74 -24.72 -11.14
C ALA A 356 19.18 -24.33 -10.76
N PRO A 357 19.50 -24.17 -9.46
CA PRO A 357 20.83 -23.70 -9.08
C PRO A 357 21.89 -24.60 -9.72
N ASP A 358 22.74 -24.01 -10.57
CA ASP A 358 24.00 -24.62 -10.95
C ASP A 358 24.80 -24.80 -9.66
N ARG A 359 24.80 -26.04 -9.13
CA ARG A 359 25.67 -26.39 -8.00
C ARG A 359 27.05 -26.76 -8.56
N PRO A 360 28.12 -26.05 -8.19
CA PRO A 360 29.47 -26.29 -8.68
C PRO A 360 30.15 -27.50 -8.01
N GLY A 361 29.53 -28.70 -8.08
CA GLY A 361 30.06 -29.90 -7.41
C GLY A 361 29.74 -31.25 -8.04
N GLU A 362 28.78 -31.39 -8.96
CA GLU A 362 28.40 -32.71 -9.53
C GLU A 362 28.64 -32.77 -11.05
N VAL A 363 29.89 -32.60 -11.47
CA VAL A 363 30.32 -32.69 -12.89
C VAL A 363 30.44 -34.15 -13.39
N ALA A 364 30.10 -35.16 -12.58
CA ALA A 364 30.31 -36.58 -12.91
C ALA A 364 29.04 -37.37 -13.27
N PHE A 365 27.87 -37.05 -12.70
CA PHE A 365 26.68 -37.91 -12.81
C PHE A 365 25.72 -37.53 -13.96
N TRP A 366 25.72 -36.26 -14.41
CA TRP A 366 24.75 -35.73 -15.38
C TRP A 366 25.17 -35.84 -16.86
N ARG A 367 26.19 -36.65 -17.18
CA ARG A 367 26.86 -36.64 -18.50
C ARG A 367 26.03 -37.19 -19.68
N THR A 368 24.74 -37.47 -19.52
CA THR A 368 23.87 -37.98 -20.59
C THR A 368 22.67 -37.09 -20.92
N THR A 369 22.52 -35.93 -20.30
CA THR A 369 21.44 -34.99 -20.67
C THR A 369 21.97 -33.56 -20.67
N PRO A 370 21.83 -32.79 -21.77
CA PRO A 370 22.32 -31.41 -21.83
C PRO A 370 21.62 -30.55 -20.76
N PRO A 371 22.33 -29.56 -20.19
CA PRO A 371 21.71 -28.60 -19.27
C PRO A 371 20.55 -27.89 -19.97
N PRO A 372 19.45 -27.58 -19.25
CA PRO A 372 18.33 -26.88 -19.85
C PRO A 372 18.79 -25.50 -20.36
N PRO A 373 18.33 -25.05 -21.55
CA PRO A 373 18.61 -23.71 -22.03
C PRO A 373 18.05 -22.67 -21.03
N PRO A 374 18.61 -21.44 -21.00
CA PRO A 374 18.10 -20.37 -20.14
C PRO A 374 16.58 -20.22 -20.35
N SER A 375 15.82 -20.30 -19.26
CA SER A 375 14.37 -20.22 -19.29
C SER A 375 13.97 -18.86 -19.88
N SER A 376 13.42 -18.86 -21.10
CA SER A 376 12.66 -17.70 -21.56
C SER A 376 11.54 -17.46 -20.54
N ALA A 377 11.44 -16.23 -20.03
CA ALA A 377 10.35 -15.83 -19.15
C ALA A 377 9.01 -16.21 -19.80
N LEU A 378 8.09 -16.76 -19.01
CA LEU A 378 6.77 -17.14 -19.50
C LEU A 378 6.05 -15.88 -19.98
N ASN A 379 5.69 -15.83 -21.27
CA ASN A 379 4.92 -14.72 -21.80
C ASN A 379 3.46 -14.82 -21.31
N PRO A 380 2.94 -13.83 -20.56
CA PRO A 380 1.57 -13.88 -20.05
C PRO A 380 0.50 -14.07 -21.12
N GLY A 381 0.70 -13.51 -22.32
CA GLY A 381 -0.23 -13.67 -23.45
C GLY A 381 -0.34 -15.11 -23.95
N GLN A 382 0.80 -15.80 -24.09
CA GLN A 382 0.83 -17.19 -24.51
C GLN A 382 0.26 -18.12 -23.43
N VAL A 383 0.59 -17.85 -22.15
CA VAL A 383 0.02 -18.61 -21.03
C VAL A 383 -1.50 -18.46 -21.00
N ALA A 384 -2.03 -17.24 -21.16
CA ALA A 384 -3.47 -17.02 -21.22
C ALA A 384 -4.16 -17.81 -22.34
N GLU A 385 -3.56 -17.85 -23.54
CA GLU A 385 -4.09 -18.66 -24.66
C GLU A 385 -4.11 -20.16 -24.33
N HIS A 386 -3.07 -20.68 -23.68
CA HIS A 386 -3.00 -22.07 -23.25
C HIS A 386 -4.01 -22.39 -22.13
N LEU A 387 -4.22 -21.47 -21.19
CA LEU A 387 -5.21 -21.59 -20.12
C LEU A 387 -6.63 -21.61 -20.69
N LEU A 388 -6.97 -20.70 -21.61
CA LEU A 388 -8.27 -20.66 -22.27
C LEU A 388 -8.59 -21.96 -23.02
N ARG A 389 -7.58 -22.65 -23.57
CA ARG A 389 -7.74 -23.96 -24.22
C ARG A 389 -7.80 -25.15 -23.25
N ALA A 390 -7.46 -24.95 -21.97
CA ALA A 390 -7.46 -26.00 -20.94
C ALA A 390 -8.79 -26.08 -20.17
N VAL A 391 -9.50 -24.95 -20.11
CA VAL A 391 -10.75 -24.75 -19.37
C VAL A 391 -11.98 -24.96 -20.26
N ARG A 392 -13.15 -25.17 -19.66
CA ARG A 392 -14.43 -25.30 -20.37
C ARG A 392 -14.91 -23.92 -20.83
N ASP A 393 -15.80 -23.87 -21.83
CA ASP A 393 -16.39 -22.61 -22.30
C ASP A 393 -17.20 -21.87 -21.22
N THR A 394 -17.70 -22.60 -20.24
CA THR A 394 -18.43 -22.07 -19.07
C THR A 394 -17.52 -21.48 -18.00
N ASP A 395 -16.22 -21.78 -18.05
CA ASP A 395 -15.26 -21.30 -17.06
C ASP A 395 -14.82 -19.87 -17.41
N ILE A 396 -14.60 -19.05 -16.38
CA ILE A 396 -14.28 -17.63 -16.55
C ILE A 396 -12.84 -17.40 -16.12
N LEU A 397 -11.96 -17.22 -17.10
CA LEU A 397 -10.59 -16.77 -16.89
C LEU A 397 -10.56 -15.25 -16.95
N ALA A 398 -10.04 -14.60 -15.92
CA ALA A 398 -9.89 -13.17 -15.83
C ALA A 398 -8.45 -12.77 -15.51
N ARG A 399 -8.02 -11.62 -16.06
CA ARG A 399 -6.72 -11.03 -15.77
C ARG A 399 -6.87 -10.00 -14.65
N VAL A 400 -6.05 -10.14 -13.61
CA VAL A 400 -6.06 -9.27 -12.42
C VAL A 400 -4.92 -8.26 -12.51
N GLU A 401 -3.71 -8.77 -12.74
CA GLU A 401 -2.50 -7.97 -12.96
C GLU A 401 -1.76 -8.50 -14.19
N GLU A 402 -0.61 -7.90 -14.53
CA GLU A 402 0.15 -8.30 -15.72
C GLU A 402 0.50 -9.80 -15.71
N ASN A 403 0.84 -10.32 -14.53
CA ASN A 403 1.32 -11.68 -14.29
C ASN A 403 0.37 -12.51 -13.41
N GLU A 404 -0.87 -12.07 -13.20
CA GLU A 404 -1.82 -12.75 -12.32
C GLU A 404 -3.18 -12.93 -12.99
N PHE A 405 -3.64 -14.19 -12.99
CA PHE A 405 -4.93 -14.59 -13.52
C PHE A 405 -5.77 -15.28 -12.45
N HIS A 406 -7.08 -15.10 -12.54
CA HIS A 406 -8.05 -15.81 -11.72
C HIS A 406 -9.00 -16.58 -12.62
N LEU A 407 -9.26 -17.83 -12.24
CA LEU A 407 -10.20 -18.70 -12.91
C LEU A 407 -11.38 -18.99 -11.98
N LEU A 408 -12.59 -18.93 -12.52
CA LEU A 408 -13.80 -19.41 -11.88
C LEU A 408 -14.32 -20.59 -12.68
N MET A 409 -14.51 -21.72 -12.01
CA MET A 409 -15.05 -22.96 -12.58
C MET A 409 -16.41 -23.23 -11.91
N PRO A 410 -17.53 -22.79 -12.53
CA PRO A 410 -18.87 -23.08 -12.03
C PRO A 410 -19.13 -24.59 -11.97
N GLU A 411 -19.97 -25.01 -11.02
CA GLU A 411 -20.39 -26.42 -10.86
C GLU A 411 -19.23 -27.44 -10.81
N THR A 412 -18.06 -26.99 -10.36
CA THR A 412 -16.83 -27.79 -10.36
C THR A 412 -16.41 -28.04 -8.92
N ALA A 413 -16.38 -29.32 -8.54
CA ALA A 413 -15.91 -29.80 -7.24
C ALA A 413 -14.36 -29.85 -7.19
N GLY A 414 -13.79 -30.03 -6.00
CA GLY A 414 -12.33 -29.97 -5.81
C GLY A 414 -11.56 -31.01 -6.65
N LEU A 415 -12.06 -32.24 -6.77
CA LEU A 415 -11.42 -33.26 -7.62
C LEU A 415 -11.39 -32.88 -9.10
N GLU A 416 -12.48 -32.30 -9.62
CA GLU A 416 -12.54 -31.83 -11.01
C GLU A 416 -11.60 -30.65 -11.24
N ALA A 417 -11.44 -29.78 -10.24
CA ALA A 417 -10.50 -28.68 -10.28
C ALA A 417 -9.04 -29.16 -10.29
N HIS A 418 -8.69 -30.22 -9.54
CA HIS A 418 -7.38 -30.87 -9.65
C HIS A 418 -7.15 -31.44 -11.05
N ALA A 419 -8.17 -32.02 -11.69
CA ALA A 419 -8.06 -32.45 -13.08
C ALA A 419 -7.84 -31.28 -14.05
N CYS A 420 -8.51 -30.15 -13.83
CA CYS A 420 -8.29 -28.92 -14.59
C CYS A 420 -6.86 -28.39 -14.43
N HIS A 421 -6.37 -28.35 -13.19
CA HIS A 421 -4.99 -27.96 -12.85
C HIS A 421 -3.95 -28.81 -13.60
N ARG A 422 -4.13 -30.14 -13.65
CA ARG A 422 -3.25 -31.04 -14.43
C ARG A 422 -3.29 -30.72 -15.93
N ARG A 423 -4.46 -30.46 -16.51
CA ARG A 423 -4.60 -30.09 -17.93
C ARG A 423 -3.88 -28.78 -18.26
N MET A 424 -3.98 -27.78 -17.39
CA MET A 424 -3.29 -26.49 -17.56
C MET A 424 -1.78 -26.68 -17.58
N LEU A 425 -1.23 -27.36 -16.57
CA LEU A 425 0.20 -27.60 -16.45
C LEU A 425 0.73 -28.40 -17.65
N ALA A 426 0.02 -29.46 -18.06
CA ALA A 426 0.42 -30.26 -19.21
C ALA A 426 0.43 -29.46 -20.53
N ARG A 427 -0.54 -28.56 -20.74
CA ARG A 427 -0.58 -27.72 -21.94
C ARG A 427 0.53 -26.68 -21.97
N VAL A 428 0.81 -26.03 -20.85
CA VAL A 428 1.89 -25.03 -20.76
C VAL A 428 3.27 -25.72 -20.85
N ALA A 429 3.44 -26.88 -20.22
CA ALA A 429 4.68 -27.66 -20.33
C ALA A 429 4.92 -28.22 -21.74
N GLY A 430 3.86 -28.51 -22.50
CA GLY A 430 3.95 -29.05 -23.86
C GLY A 430 4.17 -28.00 -24.95
N SER A 431 3.86 -26.72 -24.70
CA SER A 431 4.10 -25.62 -25.66
C SER A 431 5.52 -25.10 -25.59
N GLU A 432 6.13 -25.12 -24.41
CA GLU A 432 7.55 -24.94 -24.26
C GLU A 432 8.24 -26.21 -24.77
N LYS A 433 9.16 -26.13 -25.73
CA LYS A 433 10.06 -27.24 -26.11
C LYS A 433 11.04 -27.58 -24.97
N ARG A 434 10.59 -27.53 -23.71
CA ARG A 434 11.36 -27.84 -22.50
C ARG A 434 11.48 -29.34 -22.39
N ALA A 435 12.69 -29.79 -22.09
CA ALA A 435 13.10 -31.18 -22.00
C ALA A 435 12.48 -31.89 -20.79
N GLY A 436 11.15 -32.01 -20.75
CA GLY A 436 10.41 -32.71 -19.72
C GLY A 436 10.60 -32.14 -18.32
N TYR A 437 10.41 -30.84 -18.08
CA TYR A 437 10.31 -30.28 -16.72
C TYR A 437 9.04 -29.43 -16.60
N LEU A 438 8.46 -29.34 -15.41
CA LEU A 438 7.35 -28.42 -15.16
C LEU A 438 7.84 -26.97 -15.14
N PRO A 439 7.08 -26.01 -15.70
CA PRO A 439 7.44 -24.60 -15.67
C PRO A 439 7.47 -24.08 -14.22
N LYS A 440 8.65 -23.74 -13.70
CA LYS A 440 8.84 -23.15 -12.36
C LYS A 440 8.13 -21.82 -12.17
N GLY A 441 7.95 -21.06 -13.25
CA GLY A 441 7.32 -19.75 -13.21
C GLY A 441 5.80 -19.79 -13.21
N LEU A 442 5.14 -20.95 -13.30
CA LEU A 442 3.67 -21.03 -13.28
C LEU A 442 3.19 -21.63 -11.96
N LEU A 443 2.68 -20.77 -11.09
CA LEU A 443 2.15 -21.15 -9.78
C LEU A 443 0.62 -21.18 -9.85
N VAL A 444 0.01 -22.27 -9.37
CA VAL A 444 -1.46 -22.43 -9.42
C VAL A 444 -1.95 -22.95 -8.09
N GLY A 445 -2.94 -22.27 -7.53
CA GLY A 445 -3.60 -22.66 -6.29
C GLY A 445 -5.09 -22.63 -6.44
N VAL A 446 -5.75 -23.65 -5.91
CA VAL A 446 -7.19 -23.91 -6.09
C VAL A 446 -7.91 -23.75 -4.75
N ALA A 447 -9.11 -23.18 -4.73
CA ALA A 447 -9.97 -23.10 -3.55
C ALA A 447 -11.45 -23.38 -3.88
N THR A 448 -12.07 -24.25 -3.11
CA THR A 448 -13.41 -24.80 -3.36
C THR A 448 -14.43 -24.27 -2.36
N PHE A 449 -15.56 -23.75 -2.84
CA PHE A 449 -16.69 -23.37 -1.99
C PHE A 449 -17.57 -24.59 -1.66
N PRO A 450 -18.07 -24.74 -0.41
CA PRO A 450 -17.89 -23.86 0.76
C PRO A 450 -16.72 -24.26 1.69
N HIS A 451 -15.93 -25.27 1.32
CA HIS A 451 -14.91 -25.86 2.20
C HIS A 451 -13.81 -24.89 2.58
N ASP A 452 -13.32 -24.11 1.61
CA ASP A 452 -12.22 -23.18 1.82
C ASP A 452 -12.71 -21.80 2.28
N GLY A 453 -13.95 -21.43 1.99
CA GLY A 453 -14.47 -20.15 2.46
C GLY A 453 -15.92 -19.90 2.11
N GLN A 454 -16.48 -18.89 2.77
CA GLN A 454 -17.89 -18.51 2.62
C GLN A 454 -18.08 -17.26 1.73
N GLY A 455 -16.99 -16.59 1.35
CA GLY A 455 -16.99 -15.39 0.51
C GLY A 455 -15.78 -15.34 -0.42
N LEU A 456 -15.87 -14.50 -1.46
CA LEU A 456 -14.89 -14.47 -2.55
C LEU A 456 -13.48 -14.09 -2.06
N ALA A 457 -13.36 -13.06 -1.23
CA ALA A 457 -12.09 -12.66 -0.63
C ALA A 457 -11.40 -13.79 0.16
N GLN A 458 -12.15 -14.61 0.90
CA GLN A 458 -11.59 -15.74 1.63
C GLN A 458 -11.07 -16.83 0.69
N LEU A 459 -11.87 -17.16 -0.34
CA LEU A 459 -11.49 -18.16 -1.34
C LEU A 459 -10.23 -17.73 -2.11
N LEU A 460 -10.18 -16.48 -2.56
CA LEU A 460 -9.03 -15.94 -3.31
C LEU A 460 -7.77 -15.92 -2.45
N ARG A 461 -7.88 -15.58 -1.17
CA ARG A 461 -6.76 -15.61 -0.23
C ARG A 461 -6.19 -17.02 -0.06
N ILE A 462 -7.05 -18.03 0.02
CA ILE A 462 -6.61 -19.43 0.15
C ILE A 462 -6.04 -19.95 -1.16
N ALA A 463 -6.67 -19.66 -2.28
CA ALA A 463 -6.17 -20.00 -3.61
C ALA A 463 -4.78 -19.39 -3.84
N ARG A 464 -4.59 -18.10 -3.53
CA ARG A 464 -3.28 -17.43 -3.60
C ARG A 464 -2.25 -18.07 -2.68
N ARG A 465 -2.58 -18.32 -1.41
CA ARG A 465 -1.67 -18.99 -0.47
C ARG A 465 -1.24 -20.37 -0.97
N ARG A 466 -2.15 -21.13 -1.60
CA ARG A 466 -1.84 -22.44 -2.19
C ARG A 466 -0.97 -22.31 -3.44
N ALA A 467 -1.18 -21.27 -4.26
CA ALA A 467 -0.31 -20.97 -5.40
C ALA A 467 1.10 -20.63 -4.92
N ASP A 468 1.24 -19.73 -3.95
CA ASP A 468 2.54 -19.37 -3.38
C ASP A 468 3.25 -20.60 -2.78
N ALA A 469 2.49 -21.53 -2.17
CA ALA A 469 3.04 -22.77 -1.63
C ALA A 469 3.65 -23.70 -2.71
N THR A 470 3.06 -23.74 -3.92
CA THR A 470 3.60 -24.55 -5.03
C THR A 470 5.00 -24.13 -5.47
N LYS A 471 5.41 -22.88 -5.20
CA LYS A 471 6.79 -22.42 -5.46
C LYS A 471 7.86 -23.30 -4.81
N SER A 472 7.54 -23.85 -3.64
CA SER A 472 8.43 -24.72 -2.86
C SER A 472 8.37 -26.20 -3.27
N SER A 473 7.53 -26.56 -4.24
CA SER A 473 7.33 -27.95 -4.66
C SER A 473 8.62 -28.55 -5.23
N ILE A 474 8.92 -29.77 -4.78
CA ILE A 474 10.06 -30.55 -5.27
C ILE A 474 9.89 -30.97 -6.73
N VAL A 475 8.65 -31.06 -7.23
CA VAL A 475 8.35 -31.53 -8.59
C VAL A 475 8.96 -30.63 -9.66
N HIS A 476 9.11 -29.34 -9.36
CA HIS A 476 9.80 -28.38 -10.24
C HIS A 476 11.29 -28.68 -10.47
N ARG A 477 11.91 -29.53 -9.64
CA ARG A 477 13.30 -29.96 -9.75
C ARG A 477 13.44 -31.36 -10.36
N ILE A 478 12.33 -32.06 -10.60
CA ILE A 478 12.33 -33.45 -11.05
C ILE A 478 12.03 -33.53 -12.54
N PRO A 479 12.86 -34.24 -13.32
CA PRO A 479 12.56 -34.49 -14.72
C PRO A 479 11.30 -35.35 -14.87
N GLN A 480 10.49 -34.98 -15.85
CA GLN A 480 9.24 -35.60 -16.31
C GLN A 480 9.51 -36.71 -17.34
N ASP A 481 10.76 -37.13 -17.54
CA ASP A 481 11.19 -38.17 -18.49
C ASP A 481 10.80 -39.60 -18.03
N ARG A 482 11.18 -40.62 -18.82
CA ARG A 482 10.83 -42.05 -18.60
C ARG A 482 11.76 -42.74 -17.59
N ARG A 483 12.05 -42.10 -16.46
CA ARG A 483 12.79 -42.77 -15.36
C ARG A 483 11.91 -43.81 -14.66
N SER A 484 12.54 -44.85 -14.12
CA SER A 484 11.83 -45.80 -13.27
C SER A 484 11.36 -45.10 -12.00
N ILE A 485 10.26 -45.59 -11.40
CA ILE A 485 9.75 -45.02 -10.15
C ILE A 485 10.77 -45.12 -9.00
N GLY A 486 11.63 -46.16 -9.00
CA GLY A 486 12.72 -46.31 -8.04
C GLY A 486 13.80 -45.22 -8.15
N ASP A 487 14.11 -44.78 -9.37
CA ASP A 487 15.05 -43.66 -9.61
C ASP A 487 14.45 -42.33 -9.15
N ILE A 488 13.17 -42.09 -9.47
CA ILE A 488 12.43 -40.90 -9.05
C ILE A 488 12.39 -40.82 -7.52
N PHE A 489 12.14 -41.94 -6.84
CA PHE A 489 12.16 -42.01 -5.38
C PHE A 489 13.54 -41.67 -4.81
N SER A 490 14.60 -42.27 -5.35
CA SER A 490 15.97 -42.00 -4.90
C SER A 490 16.34 -40.52 -5.04
N LEU A 491 15.86 -39.86 -6.09
CA LEU A 491 15.97 -38.42 -6.27
C LEU A 491 15.16 -37.64 -5.23
N LEU A 492 13.91 -38.02 -4.98
CA LEU A 492 13.03 -37.36 -4.00
C LEU A 492 13.60 -37.35 -2.59
N VAL A 493 14.17 -38.48 -2.14
CA VAL A 493 14.81 -38.58 -0.82
C VAL A 493 16.08 -37.72 -0.76
N ARG A 494 16.86 -37.66 -1.85
CA ARG A 494 18.09 -36.85 -1.93
C ARG A 494 17.81 -35.34 -2.00
N GLU A 495 16.76 -34.95 -2.71
CA GLU A 495 16.39 -33.54 -2.95
C GLU A 495 15.51 -32.92 -1.85
N ALA A 496 15.06 -33.73 -0.88
CA ALA A 496 14.23 -33.29 0.24
C ALA A 496 14.98 -32.23 1.08
N PRO A 497 14.55 -30.97 1.07
CA PRO A 497 15.18 -29.94 1.89
C PRO A 497 14.83 -30.13 3.36
N ALA A 498 15.71 -29.69 4.27
CA ALA A 498 15.32 -29.47 5.65
C ALA A 498 14.27 -28.34 5.68
N ALA A 499 13.09 -28.58 6.25
CA ALA A 499 12.03 -27.57 6.28
C ALA A 499 12.50 -26.34 7.08
N GLU A 500 12.82 -25.23 6.38
CA GLU A 500 13.29 -23.99 7.01
C GLU A 500 12.21 -23.30 7.84
N VAL A 501 10.93 -23.60 7.61
CA VAL A 501 9.80 -22.93 8.27
C VAL A 501 8.82 -23.96 8.89
N PRO A 502 8.58 -23.94 10.21
CA PRO A 502 7.71 -24.90 10.89
C PRO A 502 6.29 -25.02 10.33
N PHE A 503 5.75 -23.91 9.77
CA PHE A 503 4.35 -23.80 9.31
C PHE A 503 4.15 -23.97 7.79
N ALA A 504 5.19 -24.30 7.02
CA ALA A 504 5.05 -24.61 5.60
C ALA A 504 4.52 -26.05 5.44
N VAL A 505 3.19 -26.20 5.42
CA VAL A 505 2.51 -27.52 5.41
C VAL A 505 2.66 -28.24 4.07
N SER A 506 2.78 -27.48 2.98
CA SER A 506 2.99 -28.02 1.62
C SER A 506 4.46 -28.24 1.26
N ALA A 507 5.40 -27.80 2.11
CA ALA A 507 6.81 -28.09 1.88
C ALA A 507 7.09 -29.57 2.14
N PRO A 508 7.87 -30.24 1.27
CA PRO A 508 8.27 -31.63 1.47
C PRO A 508 9.10 -31.78 2.73
N ARG A 509 8.81 -32.82 3.52
CA ARG A 509 9.53 -33.16 4.76
C ARG A 509 10.06 -34.57 4.66
N SER A 510 11.24 -34.79 5.23
CA SER A 510 11.76 -36.14 5.43
C SER A 510 10.90 -36.88 6.46
N LEU A 511 10.68 -38.15 6.17
CA LEU A 511 9.96 -39.10 7.01
C LEU A 511 10.97 -40.14 7.47
N ASP A 512 11.11 -40.33 8.78
CA ASP A 512 11.83 -41.46 9.38
C ASP A 512 11.03 -41.90 10.60
N LEU A 513 10.02 -42.74 10.35
CA LEU A 513 9.03 -43.14 11.35
C LEU A 513 8.94 -44.66 11.46
N PRO A 514 8.68 -45.22 12.65
CA PRO A 514 8.23 -46.60 12.78
C PRO A 514 7.00 -46.86 11.89
N VAL A 515 6.87 -48.08 11.35
CA VAL A 515 5.73 -48.42 10.48
C VAL A 515 4.38 -48.12 11.14
N ALA A 516 4.24 -48.37 12.45
CA ALA A 516 3.01 -48.08 13.20
C ALA A 516 2.64 -46.58 13.13
N ASP A 517 3.60 -45.69 13.28
CA ASP A 517 3.38 -44.23 13.23
C ASP A 517 3.07 -43.76 11.80
N ALA A 518 3.75 -44.34 10.79
CA ALA A 518 3.46 -44.08 9.39
C ALA A 518 2.01 -44.49 9.02
N VAL A 519 1.55 -45.62 9.54
CA VAL A 519 0.15 -46.08 9.41
C VAL A 519 -0.81 -45.12 10.11
N MET A 520 -0.51 -44.66 11.33
CA MET A 520 -1.35 -43.67 12.02
C MET A 520 -1.47 -42.35 11.24
N LEU A 521 -0.35 -41.88 10.67
CA LEU A 521 -0.33 -40.69 9.83
C LEU A 521 -1.20 -40.89 8.58
N ALA A 522 -0.99 -42.00 7.85
CA ALA A 522 -1.75 -42.35 6.65
C ALA A 522 -3.26 -42.44 6.90
N THR A 523 -3.66 -43.14 7.97
CA THR A 523 -5.08 -43.29 8.36
C THR A 523 -5.71 -41.97 8.81
N SER A 524 -4.96 -41.11 9.50
CA SER A 524 -5.41 -39.76 9.87
C SER A 524 -5.67 -38.89 8.64
N VAL A 525 -4.76 -38.90 7.67
CA VAL A 525 -4.91 -38.18 6.39
C VAL A 525 -6.16 -38.65 5.64
N VAL A 526 -6.33 -39.97 5.48
CA VAL A 526 -7.48 -40.54 4.79
C VAL A 526 -8.79 -40.20 5.52
N ARG A 527 -8.83 -40.32 6.86
CA ARG A 527 -10.02 -39.95 7.64
C ARG A 527 -10.38 -38.48 7.47
N ASN A 528 -9.39 -37.59 7.37
CA ASN A 528 -9.63 -36.18 7.14
C ASN A 528 -10.17 -35.95 5.72
N ALA A 529 -9.54 -36.54 4.70
CA ALA A 529 -10.00 -36.46 3.31
C ALA A 529 -11.47 -36.89 3.13
N LEU A 530 -11.88 -37.99 3.76
CA LEU A 530 -13.25 -38.52 3.69
C LEU A 530 -14.31 -37.59 4.29
N ARG A 531 -13.92 -36.59 5.12
CA ARG A 531 -14.87 -35.60 5.65
C ARG A 531 -15.26 -34.54 4.61
N GLY A 532 -14.44 -34.35 3.57
CA GLY A 532 -14.62 -33.31 2.55
C GLY A 532 -15.57 -33.67 1.40
N GLY A 533 -15.99 -34.93 1.30
CA GLY A 533 -16.78 -35.44 0.17
C GLY A 533 -15.93 -36.36 -0.70
N ALA A 534 -15.89 -36.10 -2.01
CA ALA A 534 -15.24 -37.01 -2.94
C ALA A 534 -13.72 -37.09 -2.74
N VAL A 535 -13.17 -38.30 -2.75
CA VAL A 535 -11.74 -38.54 -2.54
C VAL A 535 -11.19 -39.53 -3.55
N PHE A 536 -10.02 -39.22 -4.09
CA PHE A 536 -9.20 -40.14 -4.84
C PHE A 536 -8.00 -40.57 -3.97
N ILE A 537 -7.83 -41.88 -3.82
CA ILE A 537 -6.77 -42.51 -3.01
C ILE A 537 -6.02 -43.49 -3.88
N LEU A 538 -4.69 -43.37 -3.88
CA LEU A 538 -3.80 -44.36 -4.47
C LEU A 538 -2.84 -44.83 -3.39
N VAL A 539 -2.72 -46.14 -3.23
CA VAL A 539 -1.89 -46.74 -2.19
C VAL A 539 -1.12 -47.96 -2.71
N ALA A 540 0.15 -48.07 -2.35
CA ALA A 540 0.95 -49.27 -2.62
C ALA A 540 0.50 -50.42 -1.70
N HIS A 541 0.32 -51.61 -2.25
CA HIS A 541 -0.18 -52.76 -1.50
C HIS A 541 0.36 -54.09 -2.04
N HIS A 542 0.99 -54.85 -1.13
CA HIS A 542 1.22 -56.29 -1.20
C HIS A 542 1.40 -56.83 0.23
N ASP A 543 1.59 -58.14 0.40
CA ASP A 543 1.65 -58.81 1.71
C ASP A 543 2.78 -58.32 2.64
N GLY A 544 3.76 -57.58 2.10
CA GLY A 544 4.90 -57.02 2.84
C GLY A 544 4.73 -55.56 3.27
N LEU A 545 3.64 -54.89 2.88
CA LEU A 545 3.40 -53.46 3.18
C LEU A 545 2.26 -53.28 4.17
N SER A 546 2.43 -52.33 5.08
CA SER A 546 1.45 -52.11 6.16
C SER A 546 0.44 -51.01 5.84
N LEU A 547 0.78 -49.99 5.03
CA LEU A 547 -0.15 -48.89 4.75
C LEU A 547 -1.36 -49.35 3.93
N GLY A 548 -1.15 -50.10 2.85
CA GLY A 548 -2.22 -50.56 1.97
C GLY A 548 -3.27 -51.42 2.67
N ALA A 549 -2.84 -52.33 3.55
CA ALA A 549 -3.73 -53.19 4.33
C ALA A 549 -4.60 -52.38 5.31
N GLN A 550 -4.00 -51.39 5.97
CA GLN A 550 -4.69 -50.56 6.97
C GLN A 550 -5.65 -49.56 6.32
N ILE A 551 -5.29 -48.97 5.19
CA ILE A 551 -6.16 -48.07 4.44
C ILE A 551 -7.39 -48.81 3.89
N ARG A 552 -7.20 -50.02 3.34
CA ARG A 552 -8.32 -50.86 2.91
C ARG A 552 -9.27 -51.20 4.06
N THR A 553 -8.72 -51.55 5.22
CA THR A 553 -9.51 -51.82 6.43
C THR A 553 -10.29 -50.59 6.88
N LEU A 554 -9.67 -49.40 6.84
CA LEU A 554 -10.31 -48.14 7.21
C LEU A 554 -11.48 -47.76 6.28
N LEU A 555 -11.33 -48.01 4.97
CA LEU A 555 -12.35 -47.67 3.98
C LEU A 555 -13.57 -48.59 4.06
N GLY A 556 -13.37 -49.86 4.43
CA GLY A 556 -14.45 -50.82 4.59
C GLY A 556 -15.16 -51.12 3.27
N SER A 557 -16.48 -50.89 3.23
CA SER A 557 -17.31 -51.11 2.04
C SER A 557 -17.09 -50.01 0.98
N PRO A 558 -17.18 -50.35 -0.33
CA PRO A 558 -17.03 -49.36 -1.39
C PRO A 558 -18.09 -48.27 -1.29
N ARG A 559 -17.67 -47.02 -1.51
CA ARG A 559 -18.53 -45.84 -1.50
C ARG A 559 -18.47 -45.17 -2.87
N GLU A 560 -19.58 -44.60 -3.32
CA GLU A 560 -19.66 -43.92 -4.63
C GLU A 560 -18.78 -42.66 -4.71
N ASP A 561 -18.51 -42.02 -3.57
CA ASP A 561 -17.70 -40.81 -3.45
C ASP A 561 -16.19 -41.08 -3.29
N VAL A 562 -15.74 -42.35 -3.27
CA VAL A 562 -14.34 -42.70 -3.04
C VAL A 562 -13.79 -43.57 -4.16
N VAL A 563 -12.78 -43.05 -4.87
CA VAL A 563 -12.01 -43.80 -5.86
C VAL A 563 -10.73 -44.29 -5.21
N VAL A 564 -10.48 -45.60 -5.21
CA VAL A 564 -9.32 -46.21 -4.55
C VAL A 564 -8.57 -47.10 -5.53
N HIS A 565 -7.29 -46.82 -5.74
CA HIS A 565 -6.38 -47.66 -6.51
C HIS A 565 -5.33 -48.28 -5.58
N THR A 566 -5.35 -49.61 -5.48
CA THR A 566 -4.33 -50.39 -4.79
C THR A 566 -3.35 -50.95 -5.80
N LEU A 567 -2.08 -50.57 -5.70
CA LEU A 567 -1.07 -50.92 -6.70
C LEU A 567 -0.02 -51.86 -6.11
N ASP A 568 0.30 -52.95 -6.82
CA ASP A 568 1.43 -53.81 -6.50
C ASP A 568 2.64 -53.37 -7.33
N LEU A 569 3.63 -52.76 -6.67
CA LEU A 569 4.80 -52.18 -7.33
C LEU A 569 5.94 -53.17 -7.57
N ARG A 570 5.82 -54.43 -7.12
CA ARG A 570 6.90 -55.45 -7.23
C ARG A 570 7.30 -55.78 -8.66
N SER A 571 6.44 -55.50 -9.64
CA SER A 571 6.78 -55.64 -11.07
C SER A 571 7.74 -54.56 -11.57
N SER A 572 7.98 -53.50 -10.79
CA SER A 572 8.89 -52.40 -11.12
C SER A 572 10.23 -52.54 -10.38
N PRO A 573 11.38 -52.39 -11.06
CA PRO A 573 12.68 -52.54 -10.44
C PRO A 573 12.89 -51.61 -9.23
N GLY A 574 13.38 -52.15 -8.11
CA GLY A 574 13.75 -51.37 -6.92
C GLY A 574 12.58 -50.80 -6.11
N CYS A 575 11.39 -51.42 -6.24
CA CYS A 575 10.14 -50.95 -5.63
C CYS A 575 9.49 -51.94 -4.64
N ASP A 576 10.18 -53.03 -4.31
CA ASP A 576 9.65 -54.12 -3.46
C ASP A 576 9.38 -53.70 -2.01
N ASP A 577 10.04 -52.64 -1.54
CA ASP A 577 9.95 -52.11 -0.18
C ASP A 577 9.30 -50.71 -0.14
N ILE A 578 8.71 -50.23 -1.25
CA ILE A 578 8.16 -48.88 -1.34
C ILE A 578 6.72 -48.83 -0.79
N GLU A 579 6.56 -48.17 0.34
CA GLU A 579 5.28 -47.69 0.89
C GLU A 579 4.92 -46.36 0.20
N ALA A 580 3.76 -46.28 -0.44
CA ALA A 580 3.30 -45.04 -1.08
C ALA A 580 1.80 -44.78 -0.83
N LEU A 581 1.45 -43.52 -0.64
CA LEU A 581 0.09 -43.03 -0.47
C LEU A 581 -0.06 -41.66 -1.16
N CYS A 582 -0.98 -41.56 -2.10
CA CYS A 582 -1.41 -40.30 -2.70
C CYS A 582 -2.90 -40.10 -2.41
N VAL A 583 -3.27 -38.94 -1.90
CA VAL A 583 -4.65 -38.56 -1.60
C VAL A 583 -4.94 -37.22 -2.27
N LEU A 584 -5.99 -37.18 -3.09
CA LEU A 584 -6.56 -35.97 -3.64
C LEU A 584 -8.00 -35.87 -3.11
N ALA A 585 -8.33 -34.77 -2.45
CA ALA A 585 -9.64 -34.56 -1.83
C ALA A 585 -10.14 -33.14 -2.11
N GLU A 586 -11.42 -32.91 -1.83
CA GLU A 586 -12.11 -31.64 -2.09
C GLU A 586 -11.44 -30.41 -1.47
N HIS A 587 -10.80 -30.57 -0.31
CA HIS A 587 -10.18 -29.50 0.48
C HIS A 587 -8.64 -29.56 0.53
N GLY A 588 -8.01 -30.47 -0.23
CA GLY A 588 -6.55 -30.58 -0.24
C GLY A 588 -6.00 -31.88 -0.79
N ALA A 589 -4.67 -31.93 -0.89
CA ALA A 589 -3.92 -33.07 -1.40
C ALA A 589 -2.80 -33.45 -0.45
N TYR A 590 -2.42 -34.73 -0.46
CA TYR A 590 -1.33 -35.26 0.35
C TYR A 590 -0.60 -36.38 -0.39
N ALA A 591 0.72 -36.39 -0.29
CA ALA A 591 1.56 -37.44 -0.81
C ALA A 591 2.54 -37.92 0.26
N LEU A 592 2.72 -39.23 0.36
CA LEU A 592 3.73 -39.92 1.16
C LEU A 592 4.36 -41.01 0.30
N VAL A 593 5.67 -41.06 0.29
CA VAL A 593 6.43 -42.14 -0.35
C VAL A 593 7.66 -42.44 0.49
N GLY A 594 7.91 -43.70 0.80
CA GLY A 594 9.03 -44.14 1.64
C GLY A 594 9.37 -45.59 1.44
N ARG A 595 10.59 -45.98 1.85
CA ARG A 595 11.02 -47.37 1.89
C ARG A 595 10.87 -47.94 3.29
N ASN A 596 10.31 -49.13 3.38
CA ASN A 596 10.24 -49.89 4.62
C ASN A 596 11.55 -50.68 4.82
N GLN A 597 12.42 -50.16 5.69
CA GLN A 597 13.70 -50.76 6.02
C GLN A 597 13.75 -51.09 7.51
N GLY A 598 13.69 -52.37 7.84
CA GLY A 598 13.84 -52.83 9.23
C GLY A 598 12.74 -52.32 10.18
N GLY A 599 11.50 -52.16 9.70
CA GLY A 599 10.38 -51.68 10.51
C GLY A 599 10.28 -50.15 10.64
N PHE A 600 11.07 -49.42 9.86
CA PHE A 600 11.00 -47.96 9.72
C PHE A 600 10.69 -47.58 8.28
N VAL A 601 9.80 -46.61 8.10
CA VAL A 601 9.49 -46.00 6.80
C VAL A 601 10.34 -44.74 6.65
N LYS A 602 11.35 -44.84 5.79
CA LYS A 602 12.26 -43.73 5.44
C LYS A 602 11.91 -43.16 4.09
N GLY A 603 11.58 -41.87 4.03
CA GLY A 603 11.08 -41.27 2.80
C GLY A 603 10.76 -39.79 2.94
N ILE A 604 9.72 -39.38 2.22
CA ILE A 604 9.21 -38.02 2.24
C ILE A 604 7.70 -37.98 2.32
N HIS A 605 7.16 -36.88 2.83
CA HIS A 605 5.74 -36.58 2.76
C HIS A 605 5.49 -35.07 2.62
N ALA A 606 4.38 -34.70 1.98
CA ALA A 606 3.99 -33.30 1.79
C ALA A 606 2.48 -33.17 1.55
N ALA A 607 1.89 -32.07 2.02
CA ALA A 607 0.56 -31.63 1.56
C ALA A 607 0.68 -30.78 0.28
N ASP A 608 1.32 -31.34 -0.75
CA ASP A 608 1.62 -30.69 -2.02
C ASP A 608 0.79 -31.32 -3.15
N PRO A 609 -0.17 -30.58 -3.75
CA PRO A 609 -0.95 -31.05 -4.88
C PRO A 609 -0.11 -31.49 -6.07
N LEU A 610 0.99 -30.79 -6.38
CA LEU A 610 1.86 -31.14 -7.50
C LEU A 610 2.54 -32.49 -7.26
N LEU A 611 3.04 -32.72 -6.04
CA LEU A 611 3.67 -33.98 -5.67
C LEU A 611 2.66 -35.13 -5.66
N ALA A 612 1.46 -34.91 -5.13
CA ALA A 612 0.41 -35.93 -5.09
C ALA A 612 -0.04 -36.34 -6.51
N ASP A 613 -0.29 -35.37 -7.39
CA ASP A 613 -0.64 -35.61 -8.79
C ASP A 613 0.49 -36.34 -9.54
N PHE A 614 1.73 -35.85 -9.39
CA PHE A 614 2.92 -36.44 -10.03
C PHE A 614 3.15 -37.89 -9.59
N LEU A 615 3.12 -38.16 -8.28
CA LEU A 615 3.32 -39.52 -7.76
C LEU A 615 2.18 -40.45 -8.18
N ALA A 616 0.93 -40.02 -8.11
CA ALA A 616 -0.20 -40.83 -8.53
C ALA A 616 -0.07 -41.26 -10.01
N GLU A 617 0.23 -40.31 -10.90
CA GLU A 617 0.43 -40.59 -12.32
C GLU A 617 1.59 -41.57 -12.56
N ARG A 618 2.72 -41.37 -11.87
CA ARG A 618 3.93 -42.20 -12.04
C ARG A 618 3.76 -43.61 -11.49
N LEU A 619 3.17 -43.74 -10.31
CA LEU A 619 2.88 -45.03 -9.69
C LEU A 619 1.88 -45.83 -10.53
N GLY A 620 0.84 -45.17 -11.05
CA GLY A 620 -0.10 -45.78 -11.99
C GLY A 620 0.60 -46.32 -13.25
N ARG A 621 1.42 -45.48 -13.90
CA ARG A 621 2.16 -45.87 -15.11
C ARG A 621 3.12 -47.03 -14.87
N ALA A 622 3.74 -47.11 -13.69
CA ALA A 622 4.68 -48.18 -13.32
C ALA A 622 4.03 -49.58 -13.37
N VAL A 623 2.73 -49.65 -13.11
CA VAL A 623 1.94 -50.90 -13.18
C VAL A 623 1.04 -50.97 -14.41
N GLY A 624 1.24 -50.09 -15.40
CA GLY A 624 0.46 -50.06 -16.65
C GLY A 624 -0.96 -49.52 -16.50
N LEU A 625 -1.30 -48.89 -15.37
CA LEU A 625 -2.64 -48.36 -15.09
C LEU A 625 -2.72 -46.85 -15.35
N ARG A 626 -3.72 -46.42 -16.10
CA ARG A 626 -4.07 -44.99 -16.19
C ARG A 626 -4.97 -44.64 -15.01
N VAL A 627 -4.36 -44.06 -13.98
CA VAL A 627 -5.04 -43.67 -12.73
C VAL A 627 -5.94 -42.45 -12.88
N PHE A 628 -5.66 -41.62 -13.88
CA PHE A 628 -6.49 -40.48 -14.26
C PHE A 628 -7.10 -40.77 -15.63
N GLY A 629 -8.43 -40.62 -15.73
CA GLY A 629 -9.21 -40.77 -16.95
C GLY A 629 -9.05 -39.62 -17.92
#